data_AF-A0AAW7HGI0-F1
#
_entry.id   AF-A0AAW7HGI0-F1
#
_cell.length_a   1.000
_cell.length_b   1.000
_cell.length_c   1.000
_cell.angle_alpha   90.00
_cell.angle_beta   90.00
_cell.angle_gamma   90.00
#
_symmetry.space_group_name_H-M   'P 1'
#
loop_
_entity.id
_entity.type
_entity.pdbx_description
1 polymer ?
#
loop_
_entity_poly.entity_id
_entity_poly.type
_entity_poly.pdbx_seq_one_letter_code
_entity_poly.pdbx_strand_id
1 'polypeptide(L)'
;MTLHVMLSLDYSDAKSNRDDFYAQLEYKGWVKLGDVDTVWVKTFGYTTLDTDKVEREITAMMKDSVTEFKPTRLDYVAQIGNNTPIERAFIKKNFDYEYVKK
;
A
#
# COMPACT_ATOMS: atom_id res chain seq x y z
N MET A 1 10.36 17.93 -4.24
CA MET A 1 8.93 17.83 -3.91
C MET A 1 8.61 16.39 -3.56
N THR A 2 7.70 16.19 -2.61
CA THR A 2 7.37 14.85 -2.09
C THR A 2 5.96 14.48 -2.50
N LEU A 3 5.81 13.30 -3.10
CA LEU A 3 4.53 12.67 -3.34
C LEU A 3 4.35 11.55 -2.32
N HIS A 4 3.21 11.57 -1.65
CA HIS A 4 2.75 10.49 -0.81
C HIS A 4 1.83 9.59 -1.61
N VAL A 5 2.09 8.29 -1.52
CA VAL A 5 1.27 7.27 -2.16
C VAL A 5 0.64 6.40 -1.08
N MET A 6 -0.65 6.17 -1.21
CA MET A 6 -1.38 5.12 -0.49
C MET A 6 -1.88 4.11 -1.52
N LEU A 7 -1.62 2.85 -1.25
CA LEU A 7 -1.96 1.72 -2.07
C LEU A 7 -2.89 0.80 -1.27
N SER A 8 -4.05 0.48 -1.82
CA SER A 8 -4.93 -0.56 -1.31
C SER A 8 -4.86 -1.75 -2.25
N LEU A 9 -4.64 -2.94 -1.68
CA LEU A 9 -4.44 -4.17 -2.43
C LEU A 9 -5.60 -5.14 -2.20
N ASP A 10 -5.97 -5.86 -3.25
CA ASP A 10 -6.72 -7.10 -3.14
C ASP A 10 -5.94 -8.21 -3.84
N TYR A 11 -5.42 -9.13 -3.04
CA TYR A 11 -4.53 -10.21 -3.49
C TYR A 11 -5.26 -11.54 -3.34
N SER A 12 -5.72 -12.13 -4.43
CA SER A 12 -6.42 -13.41 -4.45
C SER A 12 -5.47 -14.54 -4.84
N ASP A 13 -5.39 -15.56 -3.99
CA ASP A 13 -4.45 -16.67 -4.14
C ASP A 13 -5.11 -18.03 -3.99
N ALA A 14 -4.60 -19.01 -4.74
CA ALA A 14 -4.92 -20.43 -4.59
C ALA A 14 -3.86 -21.17 -3.75
N LYS A 15 -2.65 -20.60 -3.56
CA LYS A 15 -1.54 -21.15 -2.74
C LYS A 15 -0.79 -20.00 -2.08
N SER A 16 -0.99 -19.80 -0.77
CA SER A 16 -0.67 -18.63 0.08
C SER A 16 0.74 -18.01 -0.01
N ASN A 17 1.13 -17.42 -1.14
CA ASN A 17 2.41 -16.71 -1.31
C ASN A 17 2.30 -15.21 -0.93
N ARG A 18 1.18 -14.82 -0.30
CA ARG A 18 0.86 -13.43 0.07
C ARG A 18 1.90 -12.82 1.01
N ASP A 19 2.41 -13.61 1.96
CA ASP A 19 3.39 -13.12 2.95
C ASP A 19 4.72 -12.78 2.29
N ASP A 20 5.18 -13.58 1.32
CA ASP A 20 6.40 -13.31 0.55
C ASP A 20 6.24 -12.05 -0.32
N PHE A 21 5.07 -11.85 -0.92
CA PHE A 21 4.76 -10.62 -1.64
C PHE A 21 4.77 -9.39 -0.72
N TYR A 22 4.22 -9.49 0.49
CA TYR A 22 4.26 -8.40 1.48
C TYR A 22 5.69 -8.10 1.94
N ALA A 23 6.52 -9.13 2.14
CA ALA A 23 7.95 -8.94 2.42
C ALA A 23 8.66 -8.22 1.27
N GLN A 24 8.29 -8.47 0.01
CA GLN A 24 8.83 -7.74 -1.14
C GLN A 24 8.44 -6.24 -1.12
N LEU A 25 7.19 -5.92 -0.75
CA LEU A 25 6.75 -4.53 -0.62
C LEU A 25 7.56 -3.79 0.45
N GLU A 26 7.74 -4.40 1.62
CA GLU A 26 8.58 -3.87 2.70
C GLU A 26 10.03 -3.63 2.24
N TYR A 27 10.62 -4.62 1.58
CA TYR A 27 11.97 -4.50 1.02
C TYR A 27 12.09 -3.34 0.02
N LYS A 28 11.03 -3.07 -0.76
CA LYS A 28 10.96 -1.93 -1.69
C LYS A 28 10.63 -0.60 -1.01
N GLY A 29 10.60 -0.56 0.33
CA GLY A 29 10.38 0.64 1.13
C GLY A 29 8.92 1.08 1.25
N TRP A 30 7.97 0.17 1.00
CA TRP A 30 6.59 0.39 1.39
C TRP A 30 6.42 0.10 2.87
N VAL A 31 5.59 0.89 3.53
CA VAL A 31 5.25 0.74 4.94
C VAL A 31 3.78 0.37 5.02
N LYS A 32 3.45 -0.69 5.76
CA LYS A 32 2.06 -1.07 6.00
C LYS A 32 1.37 0.01 6.84
N LEU A 33 0.19 0.45 6.41
CA LEU A 33 -0.58 1.47 7.11
C LEU A 33 -1.40 0.83 8.22
N GLY A 34 -0.80 0.75 9.41
CA GLY A 34 -1.50 0.36 10.62
C GLY A 34 -1.88 -1.11 10.72
N ASP A 35 -3.08 -1.32 11.25
CA ASP A 35 -3.70 -2.65 11.39
C ASP A 35 -4.48 -3.05 10.13
N VAL A 36 -4.38 -2.28 9.03
CA VAL A 36 -5.06 -2.62 7.77
C VAL A 36 -4.15 -3.51 6.96
N ASP A 37 -4.55 -4.77 6.78
CA ASP A 37 -3.67 -5.80 6.23
C ASP A 37 -3.21 -5.57 4.79
N THR A 38 -3.98 -4.81 4.03
CA THR A 38 -3.79 -4.65 2.59
C THR A 38 -3.47 -3.24 2.15
N VAL A 39 -3.28 -2.30 3.09
CA VAL A 39 -2.98 -0.90 2.77
C VAL A 39 -1.52 -0.58 3.05
N TRP A 40 -0.86 0.00 2.06
CA TRP A 40 0.57 0.28 2.05
C TRP A 40 0.82 1.73 1.66
N VAL A 41 1.81 2.36 2.26
CA VAL A 41 2.20 3.73 1.97
C VAL A 41 3.66 3.85 1.63
N LYS A 42 3.99 4.79 0.74
CA LYS A 42 5.37 5.12 0.39
C LYS A 42 5.46 6.58 -0.02
N THR A 43 6.59 7.21 0.31
CA THR A 43 6.93 8.54 -0.16
C THR A 43 7.90 8.47 -1.32
N PHE A 44 7.64 9.26 -2.35
CA PHE A 44 8.53 9.42 -3.50
C PHE A 44 9.06 10.85 -3.54
N GLY A 45 10.37 10.98 -3.63
CA GLY A 45 11.05 12.27 -3.76
C GLY A 45 11.41 12.54 -5.21
N TYR A 46 10.89 13.62 -5.78
CA TYR A 46 11.23 14.07 -7.14
C TYR A 46 11.62 15.55 -7.15
N THR A 47 12.38 15.96 -8.17
CA THR A 47 12.70 17.37 -8.40
C THR A 47 11.46 18.18 -8.80
N THR A 48 10.54 17.58 -9.55
CA THR A 48 9.24 18.13 -9.97
C THR A 48 8.11 17.16 -9.61
N LEU A 49 6.89 17.65 -9.38
CA LEU A 49 5.71 16.78 -9.23
C LEU A 49 5.46 16.04 -10.54
N ASP A 50 5.60 14.72 -10.51
CA ASP A 50 5.41 13.84 -11.67
C ASP A 50 4.63 12.60 -11.23
N THR A 51 3.31 12.76 -11.20
CA THR A 51 2.37 11.70 -10.82
C THR A 51 2.41 10.53 -11.81
N ASP A 52 2.63 10.81 -13.10
CA ASP A 52 2.70 9.79 -14.15
C ASP A 52 3.92 8.89 -13.97
N LYS A 53 5.05 9.45 -13.53
CA LYS A 53 6.23 8.66 -13.19
C LYS A 53 5.97 7.74 -11.99
N VAL A 54 5.31 8.24 -10.95
CA VAL A 54 4.91 7.41 -9.80
C VAL A 54 4.00 6.27 -10.24
N GLU A 55 2.99 6.57 -11.06
CA GLU A 55 2.07 5.57 -11.59
C GLU A 55 2.81 4.48 -12.38
N ARG A 56 3.75 4.86 -13.25
CA ARG A 56 4.59 3.91 -14.00
C ARG A 56 5.45 3.06 -13.09
N GLU A 57 6.06 3.64 -12.06
CA GLU A 57 6.87 2.89 -11.09
C GLU A 57 6.04 1.87 -10.30
N ILE A 58 4.84 2.25 -9.85
CA ILE A 58 3.90 1.34 -9.18
C ILE A 58 3.47 0.22 -10.14
N THR A 59 3.06 0.57 -11.36
CA THR A 59 2.60 -0.40 -12.36
C THR A 59 3.69 -1.41 -12.71
N ALA A 60 4.93 -0.94 -12.92
CA ALA A 60 6.07 -1.82 -13.18
C ALA A 60 6.33 -2.77 -12.00
N MET A 61 6.32 -2.24 -10.78
CA MET A 61 6.51 -3.05 -9.57
C MET A 61 5.42 -4.12 -9.44
N MET A 62 4.15 -3.77 -9.63
CA MET A 62 3.05 -4.75 -9.58
C MET A 62 3.21 -5.83 -10.65
N LYS A 63 3.64 -5.44 -11.86
CA LYS A 63 3.89 -6.38 -12.95
C LYS A 63 5.01 -7.37 -12.61
N ASP A 64 6.08 -6.90 -11.99
CA ASP A 64 7.17 -7.76 -11.53
C ASP A 64 6.67 -8.74 -10.46
N SER A 65 5.92 -8.24 -9.47
CA SER A 65 5.37 -9.05 -8.38
C SER A 65 4.40 -10.12 -8.88
N VAL A 66 3.48 -9.82 -9.82
CA VAL A 66 2.58 -10.86 -10.35
C VAL A 66 3.32 -11.90 -11.19
N THR A 67 4.43 -11.52 -11.82
CA THR A 67 5.27 -12.45 -12.58
C THR A 67 6.01 -13.42 -11.66
N GLU A 68 6.49 -12.91 -10.52
CA GLU A 68 7.25 -13.66 -9.51
C GLU A 68 6.34 -14.57 -8.69
N PHE A 69 5.31 -14.01 -8.05
CA PHE A 69 4.48 -14.72 -7.07
C PHE A 69 3.28 -15.44 -7.68
N LYS A 70 2.92 -15.08 -8.92
CA LYS A 70 1.86 -15.72 -9.73
C LYS A 70 0.52 -15.88 -8.97
N PRO A 71 -0.02 -14.81 -8.37
CA PRO A 71 -1.36 -14.86 -7.80
C PRO A 71 -2.40 -15.25 -8.85
N THR A 72 -3.55 -15.74 -8.39
CA THR A 72 -4.70 -15.93 -9.29
C THR A 72 -5.21 -14.59 -9.79
N ARG A 73 -5.21 -13.56 -8.93
CA ARG A 73 -5.59 -12.18 -9.27
C ARG A 73 -4.95 -11.19 -8.29
N LEU A 74 -4.47 -10.06 -8.80
CA LEU A 74 -4.02 -8.92 -8.00
C LEU A 74 -4.71 -7.65 -8.52
N ASP A 75 -5.58 -7.08 -7.71
CA ASP A 75 -6.15 -5.76 -7.95
C ASP A 75 -5.48 -4.74 -7.01
N TYR A 76 -5.33 -3.51 -7.47
CA TYR A 76 -4.88 -2.41 -6.61
C TYR A 76 -5.56 -1.10 -6.95
N VAL A 77 -5.68 -0.25 -5.94
CA VAL A 77 -6.07 1.15 -6.08
C VAL A 77 -4.98 2.00 -5.45
N ALA A 78 -4.56 3.05 -6.13
CA ALA A 78 -3.54 3.98 -5.65
C ALA A 78 -4.09 5.40 -5.56
N GLN A 79 -3.81 6.07 -4.44
CA GLN A 79 -3.95 7.52 -4.30
C GLN A 79 -2.56 8.13 -4.27
N ILE A 80 -2.32 9.10 -5.16
CA ILE A 80 -1.05 9.84 -5.27
C ILE A 80 -1.35 11.30 -4.96
N GLY A 81 -0.64 11.89 -4.00
CA GLY A 81 -0.88 13.29 -3.65
C GLY A 81 0.23 13.91 -2.81
N ASN A 82 0.07 15.21 -2.53
CA ASN A 82 1.07 15.99 -1.77
C ASN A 82 0.91 15.87 -0.25
N ASN A 83 -0.19 15.29 0.21
CA ASN A 83 -0.51 15.18 1.63
C ASN A 83 -0.25 13.76 2.13
N THR A 84 0.21 13.66 3.38
CA THR A 84 0.38 12.37 4.05
C THR A 84 -0.98 11.66 4.21
N PRO A 85 -1.05 10.33 3.98
CA PRO A 85 -2.26 9.55 4.20
C PRO A 85 -2.72 9.66 5.66
N ILE A 86 -4.03 9.62 5.87
CA ILE A 86 -4.63 9.71 7.21
C ILE A 86 -5.00 8.30 7.67
N GLU A 87 -4.44 7.88 8.81
CA GLU A 87 -4.77 6.62 9.45
C GLU A 87 -5.50 6.85 10.78
N ARG A 88 -6.68 6.25 10.97
CA ARG A 88 -7.50 6.38 12.18
C ARG A 88 -8.19 5.06 12.50
N ALA A 89 -8.45 4.80 13.77
CA ALA A 89 -9.20 3.64 14.20
C ALA A 89 -10.24 4.02 15.27
N PHE A 90 -11.34 3.26 15.30
CA PHE A 90 -12.28 3.24 16.42
C PHE A 90 -12.20 1.87 17.07
N ILE A 91 -11.79 1.82 18.33
CA ILE A 91 -11.61 0.57 19.07
C ILE A 91 -12.73 0.45 20.08
N LYS A 92 -13.46 -0.66 20.03
CA LYS A 92 -14.50 -0.95 21.02
C LYS A 92 -13.84 -1.27 22.36
N LYS A 93 -14.18 -0.53 23.40
CA LYS A 93 -13.84 -0.86 24.79
C LYS A 93 -15.12 -0.88 25.62
N ASN A 94 -15.35 -2.00 26.30
CA ASN A 94 -16.64 -2.30 26.94
C ASN A 94 -17.80 -2.23 25.92
N PHE A 95 -18.66 -1.21 26.06
CA PHE A 95 -19.87 -0.98 25.24
C PHE A 95 -19.80 0.30 24.40
N ASP A 96 -18.65 0.99 24.34
CA ASP A 96 -18.46 2.22 23.58
C ASP A 96 -17.23 2.13 22.65
N TYR A 97 -17.10 3.10 21.74
CA TYR A 97 -15.99 3.20 20.78
C TYR A 97 -15.07 4.36 21.14
N GLU A 98 -13.80 4.07 21.34
CA GLU A 98 -12.76 5.10 21.52
C GLU A 98 -12.07 5.41 20.20
N TYR A 99 -11.95 6.70 19.89
CA TYR A 99 -11.19 7.18 18.74
C TYR A 99 -9.69 7.13 19.03
N VAL A 100 -8.93 6.55 18.10
CA VAL A 100 -7.47 6.48 18.16
C VAL A 100 -6.89 7.11 16.91
N LYS A 101 -6.04 8.12 17.13
CA LYS A 101 -5.16 8.68 16.10
C LYS A 101 -3.86 7.90 16.11
N LYS A 102 -3.53 7.27 14.98
CA LYS A 102 -2.25 6.62 14.74
C LYS A 102 -1.31 7.57 14.00
#